data_AF-A0A0L6ULN9-F1
#
_entry.id   AF-A0A0L6ULN9-F1
#
_cell.length_a   1.000
_cell.length_b   1.000
_cell.length_c   1.000
_cell.angle_alpha   90.00
_cell.angle_beta   90.00
_cell.angle_gamma   90.00
#
_symmetry.space_group_name_H-M   'P 1'
#
loop_
_entity.id
_entity.type
_entity.pdbx_description
1 polymer ?
#
loop_
_entity_poly.entity_id
_entity_poly.type
_entity_poly.pdbx_seq_one_letter_code
_entity_poly.pdbx_strand_id
1 'polypeptide(L)'
;MVLAKPQPFKGTRGAAAKSFPYLMRVFNAEEVAFNKFLEDFKSSFFDHDCQHCVEVFLRSLRQTGKVSAYMQDFNSHARTIGWAEAPLISLYQHGLKENIQLAMVMSNIQFLWTIQVMALKAGQPIEGFRNG
;
A
#
# COMPACT_ATOMS: atom_id res chain seq x y z
N MET A 1 48.75 21.32 -8.06
CA MET A 1 47.54 20.55 -8.41
C MET A 1 46.48 20.88 -7.37
N VAL A 2 45.55 21.77 -7.70
CA VAL A 2 44.49 22.25 -6.78
C VAL A 2 43.30 21.32 -6.94
N LEU A 3 42.98 20.49 -5.92
CA LEU A 3 41.76 19.69 -5.94
C LEU A 3 40.56 20.61 -5.72
N ALA A 4 39.72 20.77 -6.74
CA ALA A 4 38.48 21.50 -6.64
C ALA A 4 37.52 20.77 -5.68
N LYS A 5 36.86 21.55 -4.82
CA LYS A 5 35.84 21.05 -3.88
C LYS A 5 34.66 20.46 -4.67
N PRO A 6 34.23 19.21 -4.39
CA PRO A 6 33.17 18.57 -5.16
C PRO A 6 31.84 19.31 -5.00
N GLN A 7 31.13 19.50 -6.11
CA GLN A 7 29.78 20.05 -6.09
C GLN A 7 28.79 19.07 -5.42
N PRO A 8 27.81 19.57 -4.64
CA PRO A 8 26.81 18.71 -4.01
C PRO A 8 25.90 18.08 -5.06
N PHE A 9 25.82 16.75 -5.03
CA PHE A 9 24.92 15.95 -5.85
C PHE A 9 23.46 16.26 -5.47
N LYS A 10 22.64 16.66 -6.46
CA LYS A 10 21.25 17.11 -6.28
C LYS A 10 20.22 15.97 -6.26
N GLY A 11 20.65 14.72 -6.15
CA GLY A 11 19.75 13.56 -6.07
C GLY A 11 19.36 13.28 -4.62
N THR A 12 18.08 13.46 -4.30
CA THR A 12 17.57 13.41 -2.91
C THR A 12 17.28 12.00 -2.39
N ARG A 13 17.41 10.94 -3.21
CA ARG A 13 17.19 9.55 -2.79
C ARG A 13 18.14 8.60 -3.53
N GLY A 14 18.89 7.78 -2.77
CA GLY A 14 19.77 6.75 -3.28
C GLY A 14 21.03 6.54 -2.43
N ALA A 15 21.72 5.42 -2.63
CA ALA A 15 22.93 5.05 -1.89
C ALA A 15 24.05 6.11 -1.96
N ALA A 16 24.15 6.84 -3.08
CA ALA A 16 25.08 7.95 -3.24
C ALA A 16 24.78 9.14 -2.29
N ALA A 17 23.51 9.42 -2.01
CA ALA A 17 23.11 10.48 -1.08
C ALA A 17 23.39 10.07 0.37
N LYS A 18 23.20 8.79 0.71
CA LYS A 18 23.49 8.26 2.06
C LYS A 18 24.99 8.04 2.32
N SER A 19 25.81 7.82 1.29
CA SER A 19 27.28 7.67 1.44
C SER A 19 28.01 9.02 1.53
N PHE A 20 27.41 10.11 1.06
CA PHE A 20 28.02 11.44 1.03
C PHE A 20 28.46 11.98 2.41
N PRO A 21 27.67 11.86 3.50
CA PRO A 21 28.10 12.27 4.84
C PRO A 21 29.32 11.49 5.33
N TYR A 22 29.39 10.19 5.03
CA TYR A 22 30.53 9.33 5.38
C TYR A 22 31.78 9.70 4.60
N LEU A 23 31.64 9.99 3.31
CA LEU A 23 32.74 10.49 2.47
C LEU A 23 33.30 11.80 3.02
N MET A 24 32.43 12.74 3.40
CA MET A 24 32.87 14.03 3.98
C MET A 24 33.66 13.84 5.28
N ARG A 25 33.25 12.93 6.16
CA ARG A 25 33.99 12.61 7.39
C ARG A 25 35.37 12.04 7.11
N VAL A 26 35.49 11.12 6.15
CA VAL A 26 36.78 10.57 5.72
C VAL A 26 37.69 11.67 5.14
N PHE A 27 37.14 12.56 4.31
CA PHE A 27 37.89 13.70 3.77
C PHE A 27 38.36 14.67 4.87
N ASN A 28 37.59 14.81 5.94
CA ASN A 28 37.94 15.65 7.10
C ASN A 28 38.83 14.93 8.13
N ALA A 29 39.27 13.70 7.86
CA ALA A 29 40.00 12.84 8.81
C ALA A 29 39.24 12.60 10.15
N GLU A 30 37.91 12.68 10.12
CA GLU A 30 37.05 12.31 11.24
C GLU A 30 36.95 10.78 11.34
N GLU A 31 36.85 10.27 12.57
CA GLU A 31 36.67 8.84 12.78
C GLU A 31 35.30 8.38 12.23
N VAL A 32 35.34 7.31 11.43
CA VAL A 32 34.15 6.68 10.85
C VAL A 32 34.12 5.22 11.26
N ALA A 33 33.10 4.85 12.03
CA ALA A 33 32.84 3.44 12.33
C ALA A 33 32.37 2.71 11.06
N PHE A 34 33.21 1.83 10.52
CA PHE A 34 32.95 1.10 9.28
C PHE A 34 31.66 0.25 9.35
N ASN A 35 31.37 -0.34 10.50
CA ASN A 35 30.14 -1.12 10.70
C ASN A 35 28.89 -0.24 10.58
N LYS A 36 28.92 0.97 11.15
CA LYS A 36 27.82 1.93 11.05
C LYS A 36 27.61 2.40 9.61
N PHE A 37 28.71 2.65 8.89
CA PHE A 37 28.65 2.93 7.45
C PHE A 37 28.00 1.77 6.68
N LEU A 38 28.42 0.53 6.92
CA LEU A 38 27.86 -0.63 6.25
C LEU A 38 26.37 -0.83 6.53
N GLU A 39 25.90 -0.60 7.76
CA GLU A 39 24.48 -0.68 8.11
C GLU A 39 23.65 0.42 7.42
N ASP A 40 24.10 1.67 7.50
CA ASP A 40 23.43 2.80 6.84
C ASP A 40 23.44 2.66 5.31
N PHE A 41 24.52 2.12 4.75
CA PHE A 41 24.65 1.86 3.32
C PHE A 41 23.76 0.71 2.88
N LYS A 42 23.71 -0.41 3.60
CA LYS A 42 22.82 -1.54 3.29
C LYS A 42 21.35 -1.14 3.41
N SER A 43 20.97 -0.44 4.48
CA SER A 43 19.59 0.05 4.64
C SER A 43 19.16 1.00 3.50
N SER A 44 20.11 1.68 2.84
CA SER A 44 19.84 2.52 1.68
C SER A 44 19.39 1.76 0.43
N PHE A 45 19.78 0.49 0.28
CA PHE A 45 19.39 -0.37 -0.85
C PHE A 45 18.22 -1.31 -0.51
N PHE A 46 18.14 -1.79 0.73
CA PHE A 46 17.26 -2.90 1.06
C PHE A 46 15.94 -2.48 1.75
N ASP A 47 15.91 -1.35 2.46
CA ASP A 47 14.81 -1.07 3.41
C ASP A 47 13.78 -0.05 2.88
N HIS A 48 14.15 0.84 1.97
CA HIS A 48 13.23 1.83 1.37
C HIS A 48 12.74 1.47 -0.04
N ASP A 49 13.57 0.77 -0.82
CA ASP A 49 13.19 0.39 -2.18
C ASP A 49 12.20 -0.78 -2.19
N CYS A 50 12.25 -1.68 -1.20
CA CYS A 50 11.34 -2.83 -1.16
C CYS A 50 9.87 -2.42 -0.95
N GLN A 51 9.60 -1.56 0.04
CA GLN A 51 8.23 -1.08 0.27
C GLN A 51 7.70 -0.25 -0.90
N HIS A 52 8.56 0.60 -1.50
CA HIS A 52 8.19 1.38 -2.67
C HIS A 52 7.89 0.48 -3.88
N CYS A 53 8.71 -0.56 -4.11
CA CYS A 53 8.45 -1.56 -5.15
C CYS A 53 7.13 -2.30 -4.93
N VAL A 54 6.83 -2.69 -3.69
CA VAL A 54 5.55 -3.36 -3.36
C VAL A 54 4.37 -2.40 -3.55
N GLU A 55 4.51 -1.13 -3.18
CA GLU A 55 3.49 -0.11 -3.43
C GLU A 55 3.22 0.06 -4.94
N VAL A 56 4.28 0.21 -5.74
CA VAL A 56 4.17 0.33 -7.20
C VAL A 56 3.50 -0.91 -7.78
N PHE A 57 3.90 -2.10 -7.34
CA PHE A 57 3.29 -3.36 -7.76
C PHE A 57 1.79 -3.40 -7.45
N LEU A 58 1.39 -3.16 -6.19
CA LEU A 58 -0.02 -3.20 -5.78
C LEU A 58 -0.89 -2.17 -6.51
N ARG A 59 -0.37 -0.96 -6.76
CA ARG A 59 -1.07 0.07 -7.55
C ARG A 59 -1.27 -0.35 -9.01
N SER A 60 -0.33 -1.11 -9.57
CA SER A 60 -0.36 -1.60 -10.95
C SER A 60 -1.15 -2.90 -11.13
N LEU A 61 -1.38 -3.65 -10.05
CA LEU A 61 -2.01 -4.97 -10.10
C LEU A 61 -3.45 -4.86 -10.62
N ARG A 62 -3.76 -5.67 -11.64
CA ARG A 62 -5.10 -5.75 -12.24
C ARG A 62 -5.49 -7.21 -12.42
N GLN A 63 -6.77 -7.51 -12.29
CA GLN A 63 -7.32 -8.84 -12.55
C GLN A 63 -7.27 -9.15 -14.05
N THR A 64 -6.29 -9.94 -14.46
CA THR A 64 -6.20 -10.45 -15.85
C THR A 64 -6.96 -11.77 -16.02
N GLY A 65 -6.90 -12.65 -15.01
CA GLY A 65 -7.51 -13.99 -15.03
C GLY A 65 -8.59 -14.21 -13.95
N LYS A 66 -8.48 -15.35 -13.24
CA LYS A 66 -9.40 -15.73 -12.16
C LYS A 66 -9.25 -14.77 -10.97
N VAL A 67 -10.38 -14.47 -10.31
CA VAL A 67 -10.41 -13.64 -9.09
C VAL A 67 -9.52 -14.25 -7.99
N SER A 68 -9.47 -15.58 -7.88
CA SER A 68 -8.65 -16.27 -6.88
C SER A 68 -7.14 -16.03 -7.06
N ALA A 69 -6.65 -16.03 -8.31
CA ALA A 69 -5.25 -15.77 -8.61
C ALA A 69 -4.88 -14.32 -8.26
N TYR A 70 -5.72 -13.36 -8.70
CA TYR A 70 -5.57 -11.95 -8.33
C TYR A 70 -5.54 -11.75 -6.82
N MET A 71 -6.44 -12.42 -6.09
CA MET A 71 -6.51 -12.33 -4.63
C MET A 71 -5.26 -12.88 -3.95
N GLN A 72 -4.68 -13.97 -4.46
CA GLN A 72 -3.42 -14.51 -3.95
C GLN A 72 -2.25 -13.55 -4.20
N ASP A 73 -2.15 -12.99 -5.40
CA ASP A 73 -1.09 -12.03 -5.74
C ASP A 73 -1.19 -10.77 -4.88
N PHE A 74 -2.40 -10.23 -4.69
CA PHE A 74 -2.64 -9.07 -3.84
C PHE A 74 -2.29 -9.36 -2.37
N ASN A 75 -2.78 -10.47 -1.82
CA ASN A 75 -2.60 -10.81 -0.40
C ASN A 75 -1.15 -11.13 -0.03
N SER A 76 -0.38 -11.70 -0.95
CA SER A 76 1.06 -11.98 -0.72
C SER A 76 1.88 -10.69 -0.54
N HIS A 77 1.41 -9.58 -1.11
CA HIS A 77 2.12 -8.29 -1.11
C HIS A 77 1.53 -7.29 -0.10
N ALA A 78 0.23 -7.33 0.16
CA ALA A 78 -0.46 -6.39 1.06
C ALA A 78 0.06 -6.44 2.51
N ARG A 79 0.49 -7.62 2.99
CA ARG A 79 1.02 -7.79 4.36
C ARG A 79 2.37 -7.11 4.57
N THR A 80 3.13 -6.87 3.51
CA THR A 80 4.51 -6.38 3.59
C THR A 80 4.59 -4.87 3.85
N ILE A 81 3.58 -4.11 3.44
CA ILE A 81 3.59 -2.64 3.46
C ILE A 81 2.97 -2.01 4.71
N GLY A 82 2.30 -2.80 5.55
CA GLY A 82 1.73 -2.31 6.82
C GLY A 82 0.67 -1.20 6.67
N TRP A 83 0.03 -1.08 5.51
CA TRP A 83 -0.99 -0.07 5.27
C TRP A 83 -2.27 -0.33 6.07
N ALA A 84 -3.00 0.74 6.37
CA ALA A 84 -4.35 0.64 6.90
C ALA A 84 -5.28 -0.13 5.94
N GLU A 85 -6.32 -0.76 6.47
CA GLU A 85 -7.23 -1.58 5.66
C GLU A 85 -7.96 -0.79 4.57
N ALA A 86 -8.38 0.45 4.85
CA ALA A 86 -9.14 1.27 3.90
C ALA A 86 -8.43 1.49 2.54
N PRO A 87 -7.17 1.94 2.48
CA PRO A 87 -6.45 2.07 1.20
C PRO A 87 -6.18 0.72 0.53
N LEU A 88 -5.98 -0.36 1.29
CA LEU A 88 -5.83 -1.71 0.73
C LEU A 88 -7.13 -2.19 0.07
N ILE A 89 -8.28 -1.99 0.72
CA ILE A 89 -9.60 -2.35 0.19
C ILE A 89 -9.87 -1.58 -1.11
N SER A 90 -9.58 -0.28 -1.14
CA SER A 90 -9.78 0.53 -2.34
C SER A 90 -8.92 0.06 -3.51
N LEU A 91 -7.63 -0.24 -3.27
CA LEU A 91 -6.76 -0.80 -4.30
C LEU A 91 -7.24 -2.17 -4.79
N TYR A 92 -7.62 -3.04 -3.85
CA TYR A 92 -8.12 -4.38 -4.17
C TYR A 92 -9.35 -4.30 -5.07
N GLN A 93 -10.31 -3.44 -4.74
CA GLN A 93 -11.53 -3.25 -5.52
C GLN A 93 -11.22 -2.66 -6.90
N HIS A 94 -10.41 -1.62 -6.96
CA HIS A 94 -10.05 -0.96 -8.23
C HIS A 94 -9.29 -1.89 -9.18
N GLY A 95 -8.52 -2.86 -8.65
CA GLY A 95 -7.81 -3.82 -9.47
C GLY A 95 -8.69 -4.92 -10.09
N LEU A 96 -9.92 -5.14 -9.59
CA LEU A 96 -10.84 -6.15 -10.13
C LEU A 96 -11.43 -5.73 -11.47
N LYS A 97 -11.93 -6.70 -12.25
CA LYS A 97 -12.69 -6.41 -13.48
C LYS A 97 -14.01 -5.71 -13.15
N GLU A 98 -14.44 -4.83 -14.04
CA GLU A 98 -15.65 -4.00 -13.88
C GLU A 98 -16.90 -4.81 -13.56
N ASN A 99 -17.12 -5.96 -14.21
CA ASN A 99 -18.26 -6.82 -13.94
C ASN A 99 -18.28 -7.35 -12.50
N ILE A 100 -17.11 -7.60 -11.91
CA ILE A 100 -16.97 -8.02 -10.51
C ILE A 100 -17.17 -6.83 -9.58
N GLN A 101 -16.61 -5.66 -9.92
CA GLN A 101 -16.82 -4.42 -9.15
C GLN A 101 -18.31 -4.07 -9.09
N LEU A 102 -19.01 -4.12 -10.24
CA LEU A 102 -20.45 -3.89 -10.33
C LEU A 102 -21.25 -4.89 -9.50
N ALA A 103 -20.92 -6.19 -9.58
CA ALA A 103 -21.57 -7.21 -8.77
C ALA A 103 -21.42 -6.94 -7.26
N MET A 104 -20.24 -6.47 -6.83
CA MET A 104 -19.97 -6.14 -5.43
C MET A 104 -20.79 -4.94 -4.95
N VAL A 105 -20.88 -3.88 -5.76
CA VAL A 105 -21.70 -2.69 -5.46
C VAL A 105 -23.19 -3.05 -5.43
N MET A 106 -23.66 -3.82 -6.42
CA MET A 106 -25.05 -4.27 -6.49
C MET A 106 -25.43 -5.14 -5.29
N SER A 107 -24.55 -6.05 -4.87
CA SER A 107 -24.78 -6.90 -3.70
C SER A 107 -24.90 -6.08 -2.42
N ASN A 108 -24.05 -5.07 -2.23
CA ASN A 108 -24.14 -4.17 -1.07
C ASN A 108 -25.45 -3.37 -1.05
N ILE A 109 -25.88 -2.84 -2.19
CA ILE A 109 -27.14 -2.09 -2.29
C ILE A 109 -28.34 -3.00 -1.99
N GLN A 110 -28.35 -4.21 -2.56
CA GLN A 110 -29.41 -5.19 -2.29
C GLN A 110 -29.45 -5.60 -0.82
N PHE A 111 -28.29 -5.79 -0.19
CA PHE A 111 -28.20 -6.12 1.22
C PHE A 111 -28.76 -4.99 2.11
N LEU A 112 -28.35 -3.75 1.87
CA LEU A 112 -28.86 -2.58 2.59
C LEU A 112 -30.37 -2.41 2.41
N TRP A 113 -30.87 -2.58 1.19
CA TRP A 113 -32.31 -2.57 0.89
C TRP A 113 -33.07 -3.61 1.71
N THR A 114 -32.54 -4.84 1.77
CA THR A 114 -33.16 -5.94 2.52
C THR A 114 -33.27 -5.60 4.01
N ILE A 115 -32.21 -5.03 4.61
CA ILE A 115 -32.25 -4.61 6.02
C ILE A 115 -33.28 -3.51 6.25
N GLN A 116 -33.35 -2.50 5.38
CA GLN A 116 -34.33 -1.43 5.51
C GLN A 116 -35.78 -1.95 5.46
N VAL A 117 -36.08 -2.85 4.52
CA VAL A 117 -37.40 -3.49 4.41
C VAL A 117 -37.75 -4.29 5.66
N MET A 118 -36.80 -5.03 6.22
CA MET A 118 -37.01 -5.80 7.46
C MET A 118 -37.23 -4.88 8.67
N ALA A 119 -36.45 -3.80 8.80
CA ALA A 119 -36.62 -2.82 9.87
C ALA A 119 -37.99 -2.13 9.80
N LEU A 120 -38.44 -1.75 8.60
CA LEU A 120 -39.77 -1.19 8.38
C LEU A 120 -40.87 -2.16 8.80
N LYS A 121 -40.80 -3.43 8.39
CA LYS A 121 -41.80 -4.45 8.75
C LYS A 121 -41.83 -4.75 10.25
N ALA A 122 -40.68 -4.74 10.93
CA ALA A 122 -40.61 -4.96 12.37
C ALA A 122 -41.17 -3.78 13.19
N GLY A 123 -41.14 -2.56 12.63
CA GLY A 123 -41.69 -1.35 13.26
C GLY A 123 -43.19 -1.14 13.04
N GLN A 124 -43.82 -1.90 12.14
CA GLN A 124 -45.28 -1.84 11.99
C GLN A 124 -45.93 -2.68 13.08
N PRO A 125 -46.84 -2.12 13.92
CA PRO A 125 -47.64 -2.93 14.80
C PRO A 125 -48.41 -3.91 13.92
N ILE A 126 -48.37 -5.20 14.26
CA ILE A 126 -49.22 -6.22 13.66
C ILE A 126 -50.64 -5.87 14.13
N GLU A 127 -51.28 -4.91 13.46
CA GLU A 127 -52.70 -4.67 13.61
C GLU A 127 -53.38 -5.93 13.11
N GLY A 128 -53.86 -6.70 14.08
CA GLY A 128 -54.45 -7.99 13.85
C GLY A 128 -55.55 -7.90 12.81
N PHE A 129 -55.49 -8.83 11.87
CA PHE A 129 -56.62 -9.26 11.05
C PHE A 129 -57.81 -9.55 11.96
N ARG A 130 -58.63 -8.55 12.26
CA ARG A 130 -59.93 -8.72 12.91
C ARG A 130 -60.95 -8.89 11.79
N ASN A 131 -61.09 -10.13 11.33
CA ASN A 131 -62.26 -10.57 10.57
C ASN A 131 -63.46 -10.60 11.52
N GLY A 132 -64.55 -9.97 11.09
CA GLY A 132 -65.86 -9.94 11.76
C GLY A 132 -66.81 -9.07 10.96
#